data_AF-H1Z0I6-F1
#
_entry.id   AF-H1Z0I6-F1
#
_cell.length_a   1.000
_cell.length_b   1.000
_cell.length_c   1.000
_cell.angle_alpha   90.00
_cell.angle_beta   90.00
_cell.angle_gamma   90.00
#
_symmetry.space_group_name_H-M   'P 1'
#
loop_
_entity.id
_entity.type
_entity.pdbx_description
1 polymer ?
#
loop_
_entity_poly.entity_id
_entity_poly.type
_entity_poly.pdbx_seq_one_letter_code
_entity_poly.pdbx_strand_id
1 'polypeptide(L)'
;MNKKAGFSGKIYFDAEETGIIGSYSSFFGLLLIATILSYKTIFAAGFDFIYNDSGIGDAHIAVILMFAAFLIVFVAIPSVPLISEIVNGIREKRWYLVFMLVFLLLIYSVALVFQFVHSYFDFAGEALSVISQSR
;
A
#
# COMPACT_ATOMS: atom_id res chain seq x y z
N MET A 1 47.80 -16.13 -13.11
CA MET A 1 46.90 -17.06 -12.37
C MET A 1 45.83 -16.24 -11.66
N ASN A 2 44.57 -16.44 -12.06
CA ASN A 2 43.38 -15.75 -11.57
C ASN A 2 43.16 -16.02 -10.07
N LYS A 3 43.16 -14.96 -9.24
CA LYS A 3 42.57 -15.02 -7.90
C LYS A 3 41.06 -14.99 -8.06
N LYS A 4 40.42 -16.15 -7.94
CA LYS A 4 38.96 -16.24 -7.78
C LYS A 4 38.59 -15.50 -6.50
N ALA A 5 37.85 -14.41 -6.63
CA ALA A 5 37.15 -13.78 -5.52
C ALA A 5 36.20 -14.83 -4.92
N GLY A 6 36.52 -15.30 -3.73
CA GLY A 6 35.62 -16.14 -2.94
C GLY A 6 34.43 -15.29 -2.54
N PHE A 7 33.29 -15.53 -3.16
CA PHE A 7 32.00 -15.03 -2.71
C PHE A 7 31.64 -15.79 -1.42
N SER A 8 32.14 -15.31 -0.29
CA SER A 8 31.79 -15.82 1.04
C SER A 8 30.36 -15.35 1.33
N GLY A 9 29.39 -16.20 0.95
CA GLY A 9 27.96 -15.94 1.04
C GLY A 9 27.43 -15.97 2.46
N LYS A 10 27.74 -14.94 3.24
CA LYS A 10 26.95 -14.59 4.42
C LYS A 10 26.72 -13.08 4.43
N ILE A 11 25.58 -12.67 3.90
CA ILE A 11 25.05 -11.32 4.07
C ILE A 11 24.61 -11.25 5.54
N TYR A 12 25.48 -10.73 6.40
CA TYR A 12 25.13 -10.44 7.78
C TYR A 12 24.63 -9.00 7.81
N PHE A 13 23.32 -8.84 8.02
CA PHE A 13 22.77 -7.55 8.45
C PHE A 13 23.29 -7.29 9.87
N ASP A 14 23.69 -6.04 10.12
CA ASP A 14 23.92 -5.60 11.49
C ASP A 14 22.60 -5.62 12.28
N ALA A 15 22.68 -5.67 13.60
CA ALA A 15 21.52 -5.67 14.50
C ALA A 15 20.62 -4.44 14.25
N GLU A 16 21.24 -3.30 13.96
CA GLU A 16 20.53 -2.07 13.59
C GLU A 16 19.72 -2.22 12.31
N GLU A 17 20.33 -2.73 11.22
CA GLU A 17 19.63 -2.89 9.93
C GLU A 17 18.52 -3.92 10.02
N THR A 18 18.74 -4.99 10.79
CA THR A 18 17.73 -6.01 11.08
C THR A 18 16.54 -5.38 11.82
N GLY A 19 16.80 -4.51 12.79
CA GLY A 19 15.78 -3.76 13.51
C GLY A 19 14.98 -2.83 12.60
N ILE A 20 15.64 -2.13 11.68
CA ILE A 20 15.01 -1.24 10.70
C ILE A 20 14.09 -2.06 9.77
N ILE A 21 14.61 -3.13 9.15
CA ILE A 21 13.84 -3.99 8.24
C ILE A 21 12.64 -4.62 8.95
N GLY A 22 12.83 -5.14 10.16
CA GLY A 22 11.76 -5.74 10.95
C GLY A 22 10.66 -4.74 11.32
N SER A 23 11.03 -3.50 11.66
CA SER A 23 10.10 -2.42 11.99
C SER A 23 9.26 -2.04 10.78
N TYR A 24 9.89 -1.80 9.62
CA TYR A 24 9.17 -1.46 8.38
C TYR A 24 8.30 -2.61 7.87
N SER A 25 8.76 -3.85 7.99
CA SER A 25 7.96 -5.04 7.62
C SER A 25 6.68 -5.12 8.46
N SER A 26 6.80 -4.95 9.77
CA SER A 26 5.66 -4.98 10.70
C SER A 26 4.71 -3.81 10.46
N PHE A 27 5.27 -2.61 10.26
CA PHE A 27 4.51 -1.42 9.92
C PHE A 27 3.69 -1.59 8.64
N PHE A 28 4.30 -2.08 7.54
CA PHE A 28 3.56 -2.33 6.31
C PHE A 28 2.51 -3.42 6.43
N GLY A 29 2.78 -4.46 7.23
CA GLY A 29 1.78 -5.48 7.53
C GLY A 29 0.55 -4.90 8.21
N LEU A 30 0.75 -4.11 9.27
CA LEU A 30 -0.35 -3.44 9.99
C LEU A 30 -1.07 -2.41 9.13
N LEU A 31 -0.32 -1.62 8.36
CA LEU A 31 -0.87 -0.62 7.46
C LEU A 31 -1.73 -1.26 6.36
N LEU A 32 -1.31 -2.40 5.82
CA LEU A 32 -2.08 -3.16 4.84
C LEU A 32 -3.41 -3.66 5.44
N ILE A 33 -3.39 -4.19 6.66
CA ILE A 33 -4.61 -4.62 7.37
C ILE A 33 -5.56 -3.43 7.58
N ALA A 34 -5.03 -2.31 8.09
CA ALA A 34 -5.83 -1.10 8.29
C ALA A 34 -6.44 -0.61 6.97
N THR A 35 -5.66 -0.61 5.90
CA THR A 35 -6.09 -0.24 4.55
C THR A 35 -7.24 -1.11 4.06
N ILE A 36 -7.14 -2.43 4.21
CA ILE A 36 -8.18 -3.38 3.79
C ILE A 36 -9.51 -3.09 4.53
N LEU A 37 -9.45 -2.86 5.84
CA LEU A 37 -10.63 -2.52 6.63
C LEU A 37 -11.24 -1.17 6.21
N SER A 38 -10.40 -0.20 5.86
CA SER A 38 -10.84 1.11 5.38
C SER A 38 -11.50 1.03 4.00
N TYR A 39 -10.99 0.22 3.07
CA TYR A 39 -11.58 0.08 1.73
C TYR A 39 -13.06 -0.29 1.78
N LYS A 40 -13.42 -1.29 2.61
CA LYS A 40 -14.81 -1.71 2.75
C LYS A 40 -15.73 -0.55 3.16
N THR A 41 -15.27 0.26 4.10
CA THR A 41 -16.03 1.41 4.62
C THR A 41 -16.16 2.51 3.55
N ILE A 42 -15.08 2.77 2.82
CA ILE A 42 -15.01 3.78 1.75
C ILE A 42 -15.94 3.40 0.58
N PHE A 43 -15.90 2.15 0.11
CA PHE A 43 -16.76 1.71 -0.99
C PHE A 43 -18.24 1.73 -0.60
N ALA A 44 -18.59 1.32 0.62
CA ALA A 44 -19.96 1.40 1.13
C ALA A 44 -20.46 2.85 1.19
N ALA A 45 -19.69 3.76 1.80
CA ALA A 45 -20.05 5.17 1.91
C ALA A 45 -20.16 5.85 0.53
N GLY A 46 -19.26 5.50 -0.40
CA GLY A 46 -19.30 6.01 -1.77
C GLY A 46 -20.56 5.59 -2.53
N PHE A 47 -21.03 4.35 -2.35
CA PHE A 47 -22.25 3.86 -2.99
C PHE A 47 -23.50 4.53 -2.43
N ASP A 48 -23.62 4.59 -1.10
CA ASP A 48 -24.76 5.28 -0.46
C ASP A 48 -24.87 6.72 -0.95
N PHE A 49 -23.74 7.41 -1.11
CA PHE A 49 -23.74 8.79 -1.60
C PHE A 49 -24.13 8.92 -3.08
N ILE A 50 -23.69 7.99 -3.94
CA ILE A 50 -24.05 7.98 -5.37
C ILE A 50 -25.52 7.63 -5.59
N TYR A 51 -26.04 6.64 -4.84
CA TYR A 51 -27.37 6.07 -5.10
C TYR A 51 -28.50 6.76 -4.35
N ASN A 52 -28.25 7.31 -3.16
CA ASN A 52 -29.32 7.81 -2.31
C ASN A 52 -29.43 9.34 -2.24
N ASP A 53 -28.36 10.11 -2.47
CA ASP A 53 -28.32 11.48 -1.89
C ASP A 53 -27.79 12.61 -2.79
N SER A 54 -27.33 12.37 -4.03
CA SER A 54 -26.77 13.46 -4.84
C SER A 54 -26.98 13.37 -6.35
N GLY A 55 -27.16 14.54 -6.99
CA GLY A 55 -27.09 14.65 -8.45
C GLY A 55 -25.70 14.21 -8.94
N ILE A 56 -25.66 13.51 -10.07
CA ILE A 56 -24.48 12.78 -10.60
C ILE A 56 -23.16 13.57 -10.49
N GLY A 57 -23.17 14.89 -10.68
CA GLY A 57 -21.97 15.74 -10.60
C GLY A 57 -21.32 15.83 -9.21
N ASP A 58 -22.09 16.07 -8.15
CA ASP A 58 -21.57 16.24 -6.79
C ASP A 58 -21.10 14.91 -6.20
N ALA A 59 -21.77 13.82 -6.59
CA ALA A 59 -21.39 12.45 -6.23
C ALA A 59 -19.97 12.10 -6.68
N HIS A 60 -19.63 12.44 -7.92
CA HIS A 60 -18.30 12.16 -8.47
C HIS A 60 -17.19 12.94 -7.76
N ILE A 61 -17.43 14.21 -7.42
CA ILE A 61 -16.44 15.04 -6.72
C ILE A 61 -16.17 14.47 -5.31
N ALA A 62 -17.21 14.11 -4.56
CA ALA A 62 -17.06 13.54 -3.22
C ALA A 62 -16.25 12.23 -3.24
N VAL A 63 -16.53 11.35 -4.20
CA VAL A 63 -15.81 10.08 -4.36
C VAL A 63 -14.34 10.32 -4.71
N ILE A 64 -14.05 11.25 -5.62
CA ILE A 64 -12.67 11.62 -5.97
C ILE A 64 -11.92 12.15 -4.74
N LEU A 65 -12.55 13.05 -3.95
CA LEU A 65 -11.95 13.60 -2.74
C LEU A 65 -11.67 12.51 -1.69
N MET A 66 -12.59 11.56 -1.53
CA MET A 66 -12.42 10.43 -0.63
C MET A 66 -11.26 9.53 -1.06
N PHE A 67 -11.15 9.21 -2.36
CA PHE A 67 -10.01 8.47 -2.90
C PHE A 67 -8.69 9.23 -2.73
N ALA A 68 -8.68 10.54 -2.96
CA ALA A 68 -7.50 11.37 -2.78
C ALA A 68 -7.05 11.39 -1.31
N ALA A 69 -7.99 11.57 -0.36
CA ALA A 69 -7.70 11.52 1.07
C ALA A 69 -7.14 10.15 1.48
N PHE A 70 -7.72 9.07 0.96
CA PHE A 70 -7.24 7.72 1.20
C PHE A 70 -5.80 7.52 0.70
N LEU A 71 -5.48 7.93 -0.53
CA LEU A 71 -4.11 7.85 -1.07
C LEU A 71 -3.12 8.65 -0.22
N ILE A 72 -3.52 9.82 0.29
CA ILE A 72 -2.67 10.61 1.17
C ILE A 72 -2.40 9.87 2.48
N VAL A 73 -3.44 9.36 3.13
CA VAL A 73 -3.35 8.75 4.46
C VAL A 73 -2.63 7.39 4.44
N PHE A 74 -2.90 6.56 3.45
CA PHE A 74 -2.40 5.17 3.42
C PHE A 74 -1.19 4.96 2.51
N VAL A 75 -0.88 5.91 1.62
CA VAL A 75 0.27 5.81 0.71
C VAL A 75 1.26 6.94 0.96
N ALA A 76 0.85 8.20 0.83
CA ALA A 76 1.78 9.32 0.88
C ALA A 76 2.43 9.48 2.26
N ILE A 77 1.63 9.64 3.33
CA ILE A 77 2.12 9.85 4.69
C ILE A 77 3.03 8.69 5.16
N PRO A 78 2.63 7.41 5.03
CA PRO A 78 3.45 6.29 5.46
C PRO A 78 4.74 6.12 4.65
N SER A 79 4.79 6.61 3.41
CA SER A 79 5.97 6.51 2.56
C SER A 79 7.06 7.51 2.95
N VAL A 80 6.73 8.64 3.57
CA VAL A 80 7.70 9.67 3.97
C VAL A 80 8.85 9.13 4.83
N PRO A 81 8.61 8.45 5.99
CA PRO A 81 9.68 7.93 6.82
C PRO A 81 10.53 6.90 6.07
N LEU A 82 9.91 6.03 5.27
CA LEU A 82 10.63 5.04 4.46
C LEU A 82 11.55 5.70 3.43
N ILE A 83 11.06 6.70 2.70
CA ILE A 83 11.86 7.42 1.70
C ILE A 83 13.05 8.10 2.38
N SER A 84 12.84 8.71 3.55
CA SER A 84 13.94 9.26 4.35
C SER A 84 14.99 8.20 4.68
N GLU A 85 14.57 7.01 5.08
CA GLU A 85 15.48 5.90 5.40
C GLU A 85 16.24 5.40 4.17
N ILE A 86 15.57 5.31 3.02
CA ILE A 86 16.20 4.94 1.74
C ILE A 86 17.26 5.98 1.35
N VAL A 87 16.95 7.26 1.44
CA VAL A 87 17.89 8.35 1.10
C VAL A 87 19.12 8.31 2.04
N ASN A 88 18.89 8.09 3.34
CA ASN A 88 19.98 7.94 4.31
C ASN A 88 20.84 6.71 4.00
N GLY A 89 20.22 5.56 3.71
CA GLY A 89 20.91 4.35 3.32
C GLY A 89 21.76 4.52 2.04
N ILE A 90 21.28 5.29 1.06
CA ILE A 90 22.07 5.64 -0.14
C ILE A 90 23.28 6.49 0.24
N ARG A 91 23.08 7.52 1.08
CA ARG A 91 24.14 8.43 1.53
C ARG A 91 25.25 7.68 2.29
N GLU A 92 24.86 6.71 3.10
CA GLU A 92 25.77 5.86 3.89
C GLU A 92 26.32 4.67 3.10
N LYS A 93 25.95 4.52 1.81
CA LYS A 93 26.33 3.39 0.94
C LYS A 93 25.89 2.02 1.46
N ARG A 94 24.81 1.97 2.26
CA ARG A 94 24.16 0.75 2.77
C ARG A 94 23.22 0.15 1.72
N TRP A 95 23.78 -0.25 0.57
CA TRP A 95 23.00 -0.69 -0.60
C TRP A 95 22.07 -1.88 -0.34
N TYR A 96 22.46 -2.80 0.54
CA TYR A 96 21.62 -3.94 0.91
C TYR A 96 20.37 -3.52 1.69
N LEU A 97 20.50 -2.58 2.65
CA LEU A 97 19.37 -2.01 3.36
C LEU A 97 18.43 -1.29 2.39
N VAL A 98 18.97 -0.44 1.52
CA VAL A 98 18.19 0.27 0.50
C VAL A 98 17.42 -0.69 -0.38
N PHE A 99 18.07 -1.76 -0.87
CA PHE A 99 17.42 -2.78 -1.67
C PHE A 99 16.26 -3.45 -0.92
N MET A 100 16.46 -3.82 0.35
CA MET A 100 15.42 -4.43 1.18
C MET A 100 14.23 -3.49 1.42
N LEU A 101 14.48 -2.21 1.70
CA LEU A 101 13.43 -1.22 1.92
C LEU A 101 12.62 -0.96 0.64
N VAL A 102 13.29 -0.85 -0.51
CA VAL A 102 12.63 -0.74 -1.82
C VAL A 102 11.81 -2.00 -2.13
N PHE A 103 12.34 -3.18 -1.83
CA PHE A 103 11.63 -4.43 -2.02
C PHE A 103 10.38 -4.54 -1.13
N LEU A 104 10.46 -4.12 0.13
CA LEU A 104 9.29 -4.05 1.02
C LEU A 104 8.22 -3.08 0.49
N LEU A 105 8.63 -1.90 0.01
CA LEU A 105 7.72 -0.94 -0.60
C LEU A 105 7.03 -1.52 -1.83
N LEU A 106 7.78 -2.25 -2.66
CA LEU A 106 7.23 -2.93 -3.84
C LEU A 106 6.17 -3.97 -3.44
N ILE A 107 6.46 -4.83 -2.46
CA ILE A 107 5.50 -5.82 -1.95
C ILE A 107 4.24 -5.13 -1.43
N TYR A 108 4.40 -4.10 -0.60
CA TYR A 108 3.26 -3.35 -0.06
C TYR A 108 2.40 -2.73 -1.17
N SER A 109 3.04 -2.11 -2.18
CA SER A 109 2.36 -1.49 -3.31
C SER A 109 1.60 -2.52 -4.16
N VAL A 110 2.20 -3.66 -4.43
CA VAL A 110 1.56 -4.76 -5.16
C VAL A 110 0.36 -5.28 -4.36
N ALA A 111 0.52 -5.52 -3.06
CA ALA A 111 -0.56 -5.96 -2.19
C ALA A 111 -1.73 -4.96 -2.16
N LEU A 112 -1.45 -3.66 -2.08
CA LEU A 112 -2.46 -2.61 -2.15
C LEU A 112 -3.25 -2.64 -3.47
N VAL A 113 -2.57 -2.79 -4.60
CA VAL A 113 -3.23 -2.85 -5.92
C VAL A 113 -4.10 -4.09 -6.02
N PHE A 114 -3.61 -5.26 -5.61
CA PHE A 114 -4.40 -6.49 -5.59
C PHE A 114 -5.64 -6.35 -4.70
N GLN A 115 -5.49 -5.75 -3.51
CA GLN A 115 -6.60 -5.52 -2.58
C GLN A 115 -7.61 -4.52 -3.13
N PHE A 116 -7.15 -3.45 -3.79
CA PHE A 116 -8.02 -2.51 -4.47
C PHE A 116 -8.85 -3.18 -5.57
N VAL A 117 -8.19 -3.96 -6.44
CA VAL A 117 -8.86 -4.68 -7.53
C VAL A 117 -9.85 -5.70 -6.98
N HIS A 118 -9.49 -6.47 -5.95
CA HIS A 118 -10.38 -7.42 -5.31
C HIS A 118 -11.60 -6.74 -4.68
N SER A 119 -11.38 -5.68 -3.90
CA SER A 119 -12.46 -4.91 -3.28
C SER A 119 -13.39 -4.29 -4.33
N TYR A 120 -12.84 -3.82 -5.45
CA TYR A 120 -13.62 -3.28 -6.56
C TYR A 120 -14.47 -4.35 -7.25
N PHE A 121 -13.93 -5.55 -7.49
CA PHE A 121 -14.70 -6.64 -8.11
C PHE A 121 -15.78 -7.21 -7.21
N ASP A 122 -15.48 -7.44 -5.93
CA ASP A 122 -16.49 -7.84 -4.93
C ASP A 122 -17.63 -6.83 -4.90
N PHE A 123 -17.27 -5.55 -4.86
CA PHE A 123 -18.22 -4.45 -4.89
C PHE A 123 -19.05 -4.39 -6.19
N ALA A 124 -18.41 -4.53 -7.36
CA ALA A 124 -19.11 -4.52 -8.63
C ALA A 124 -20.10 -5.70 -8.76
N GLY A 125 -19.73 -6.87 -8.22
CA GLY A 125 -20.61 -8.04 -8.15
C GLY A 125 -21.83 -7.80 -7.27
N GLU A 126 -21.64 -7.19 -6.10
CA GLU A 126 -22.73 -6.86 -5.17
C GLU A 126 -23.71 -5.84 -5.79
N ALA A 127 -23.20 -4.77 -6.40
CA ALA A 127 -24.03 -3.77 -7.08
C ALA A 127 -24.88 -4.37 -8.22
N LEU A 128 -24.31 -5.27 -9.03
CA LEU A 128 -25.03 -5.96 -10.10
C LEU A 128 -26.14 -6.88 -9.56
N SER A 129 -25.92 -7.52 -8.40
CA SER A 129 -26.91 -8.39 -7.79
C SER A 129 -28.14 -7.61 -7.29
N VAL A 130 -27.93 -6.43 -6.69
CA VAL A 130 -29.01 -5.53 -6.22
C VAL A 130 -29.83 -5.03 -7.40
N ILE A 131 -29.18 -4.62 -8.49
CA ILE A 131 -29.89 -4.19 -9.71
C ILE A 131 -30.73 -5.33 -10.29
N SER A 132 -30.20 -6.57 -10.29
CA SER A 132 -30.92 -7.74 -10.82
C SER A 132 -32.18 -8.10 -10.02
N GLN A 133 -32.19 -7.87 -8.71
CA GLN A 133 -33.33 -8.15 -7.82
C GLN A 133 -34.42 -7.06 -7.85
N SER A 134 -34.10 -5.86 -8.37
CA SER A 134 -35.05 -4.74 -8.49
C SER A 134 -35.85 -4.73 -9.81
N ARG A 135 -35.60 -5.68 -10.72
CA ARG A 135 -36.36 -5.93 -11.96
C ARG A 135 -37.25 -7.15 -11.82
#